data_AF-A0A7G7SUD4-F1
#
_entry.id   AF-A0A7G7SUD4-F1
#
_cell.length_a   1.000
_cell.length_b   1.000
_cell.length_c   1.000
_cell.angle_alpha   90.00
_cell.angle_beta   90.00
_cell.angle_gamma   90.00
#
_symmetry.space_group_name_H-M   'P 1'
#
loop_
_entity.id
_entity.type
_entity.pdbx_description
1 polymer ?
#
loop_
_entity_poly.entity_id
_entity_poly.type
_entity_poly.pdbx_seq_one_letter_code
_entity_poly.pdbx_strand_id
1 'polypeptide(L)'
;MAHEAERLGRRRGSLLFTHSSRRLPRGLLRRQVSMSNKVVKWKRWLDVASHDCANVLLSRDMFRDLHRMIEKNPKMQQADYFHEYMEDTYVAHVLMMVRKHLKRSSDSISLAALASDLHANRAVAPDTNFTDEIRIKLDQFEQNAKKLESFADRVIAHSDKRKPSYTPTFDDVEKAIDAMDKLCVQCSSALAVDYNATCKPTVQYGWLMIFREMGIET
;
A
#
# COMPACT_ATOMS: atom_id res chain seq x y z
N MET A 1 -60.65 60.81 -15.59
CA MET A 1 -61.73 60.15 -16.37
C MET A 1 -61.24 58.74 -16.66
N ALA A 2 -61.44 57.76 -15.77
CA ALA A 2 -62.71 57.09 -15.43
C ALA A 2 -63.22 56.19 -16.59
N HIS A 3 -63.18 54.87 -16.33
CA HIS A 3 -63.99 53.78 -16.93
C HIS A 3 -63.76 53.46 -18.43
N GLU A 4 -63.69 52.22 -18.95
CA GLU A 4 -64.32 50.90 -18.67
C GLU A 4 -63.37 49.80 -19.24
N ALA A 5 -63.08 48.68 -18.54
CA ALA A 5 -63.82 47.39 -18.56
C ALA A 5 -63.92 46.76 -19.98
N GLU A 6 -63.72 45.46 -20.27
CA GLU A 6 -63.40 44.20 -19.59
C GLU A 6 -63.29 43.14 -20.73
N ARG A 7 -62.73 41.94 -20.46
CA ARG A 7 -62.79 40.68 -21.27
C ARG A 7 -61.71 40.55 -22.38
N LEU A 8 -60.90 39.51 -22.50
CA LEU A 8 -61.03 38.07 -22.22
C LEU A 8 -59.63 37.41 -22.12
N GLY A 9 -59.54 36.28 -21.43
CA GLY A 9 -58.63 35.21 -21.86
C GLY A 9 -57.54 34.78 -20.90
N ARG A 10 -57.91 33.93 -19.93
CA ARG A 10 -57.04 33.04 -19.15
C ARG A 10 -55.94 32.38 -19.99
N ARG A 11 -54.67 32.57 -19.63
CA ARG A 11 -53.62 31.53 -19.68
C ARG A 11 -52.59 31.75 -18.55
N ARG A 12 -52.85 31.19 -17.37
CA ARG A 12 -51.79 30.91 -16.40
C ARG A 12 -51.01 29.71 -16.91
N GLY A 13 -49.83 29.95 -17.48
CA GLY A 13 -48.84 28.92 -17.75
C GLY A 13 -48.32 28.36 -16.43
N SER A 14 -48.86 27.22 -16.01
CA SER A 14 -48.25 26.37 -14.99
C SER A 14 -46.99 25.75 -15.58
N LEU A 15 -45.82 26.30 -15.26
CA LEU A 15 -44.53 25.63 -15.44
C LEU A 15 -44.48 24.45 -14.46
N LEU A 16 -45.04 23.31 -14.87
CA LEU A 16 -44.74 22.02 -14.28
C LEU A 16 -43.29 21.68 -14.67
N PHE A 17 -42.35 21.97 -13.76
CA PHE A 17 -41.06 21.31 -13.75
C PHE A 17 -41.30 19.81 -13.48
N THR A 18 -41.40 19.02 -14.54
CA THR A 18 -41.30 17.57 -14.44
C THR A 18 -39.86 17.22 -14.16
N HIS A 19 -39.49 17.12 -12.88
CA HIS A 19 -38.31 16.36 -12.46
C HIS A 19 -38.58 14.89 -12.79
N SER A 20 -38.19 14.47 -14.00
CA SER A 20 -38.11 13.06 -14.38
C SER A 20 -36.96 12.42 -13.59
N SER A 21 -37.20 12.10 -12.33
CA SER A 21 -36.38 11.14 -11.59
C SER A 21 -36.60 9.76 -12.21
N ARG A 22 -35.84 9.45 -13.27
CA ARG A 22 -35.71 8.09 -13.78
C ARG A 22 -35.16 7.22 -12.65
N ARG A 23 -36.04 6.53 -11.93
CA ARG A 23 -35.63 5.47 -10.99
C ARG A 23 -34.91 4.40 -11.81
N LEU A 24 -33.63 4.19 -11.52
CA LEU A 24 -32.86 3.11 -12.11
C LEU A 24 -33.53 1.76 -11.80
N PRO A 25 -33.49 0.78 -12.72
CA PRO A 25 -33.97 -0.57 -12.44
C PRO A 25 -33.26 -1.16 -11.21
N ARG A 26 -33.97 -1.90 -10.34
CA ARG A 26 -33.43 -2.49 -9.10
C ARG A 26 -32.10 -3.26 -9.32
N GLY A 27 -31.94 -3.91 -10.47
CA GLY A 27 -30.71 -4.63 -10.84
C GLY A 27 -29.50 -3.71 -11.11
N LEU A 28 -29.71 -2.54 -11.72
CA LEU A 28 -28.65 -1.54 -11.94
C LEU A 28 -28.22 -0.89 -10.64
N LEU A 29 -29.16 -0.55 -9.75
CA LEU A 29 -28.87 -0.04 -8.41
C LEU A 29 -28.03 -1.03 -7.59
N ARG A 30 -28.40 -2.32 -7.58
CA ARG A 30 -27.64 -3.35 -6.85
C ARG A 30 -26.21 -3.50 -7.37
N ARG A 31 -26.03 -3.43 -8.69
CA ARG A 31 -24.70 -3.48 -9.33
C ARG A 31 -23.86 -2.25 -8.98
N GLN A 32 -24.43 -1.06 -9.04
CA GLN A 32 -23.74 0.19 -8.71
C GLN A 32 -23.32 0.25 -7.23
N VAL A 33 -24.19 -0.16 -6.31
CA VAL A 33 -23.87 -0.28 -4.88
C VAL A 33 -22.76 -1.32 -4.65
N SER A 34 -22.82 -2.48 -5.32
CA SER A 34 -21.75 -3.49 -5.22
C SER A 34 -20.40 -2.99 -5.74
N MET A 35 -20.39 -2.19 -6.81
CA MET A 35 -19.16 -1.59 -7.35
C MET A 35 -18.56 -0.55 -6.39
N SER A 36 -19.41 0.31 -5.81
CA SER A 36 -19.00 1.26 -4.77
C SER A 36 -18.41 0.56 -3.54
N ASN A 37 -19.03 -0.53 -3.09
CA ASN A 37 -18.54 -1.30 -1.94
C ASN A 37 -17.14 -1.91 -2.17
N LYS A 38 -16.83 -2.35 -3.40
CA LYS A 38 -15.50 -2.85 -3.75
C LYS A 38 -14.43 -1.75 -3.65
N VAL A 39 -14.70 -0.57 -4.21
CA VAL A 39 -13.76 0.56 -4.16
C VAL A 39 -13.50 0.99 -2.71
N VAL A 40 -14.55 1.06 -1.87
CA VAL A 40 -14.40 1.37 -0.44
C VAL A 40 -13.55 0.33 0.29
N LYS A 41 -13.81 -0.95 0.04
CA LYS A 41 -13.00 -2.06 0.59
C LYS A 41 -11.53 -1.91 0.17
N TRP A 42 -11.26 -1.68 -1.11
CA TRP A 42 -9.90 -1.59 -1.63
C TRP A 42 -9.13 -0.41 -1.08
N LYS A 43 -9.76 0.76 -0.92
CA LYS A 43 -9.12 1.92 -0.27
C LYS A 43 -8.71 1.59 1.17
N ARG A 44 -9.60 0.98 1.95
CA ARG A 44 -9.26 0.53 3.32
C ARG A 44 -8.10 -0.47 3.34
N TRP A 45 -8.06 -1.40 2.38
CA TRP A 45 -6.97 -2.38 2.27
C TRP A 45 -5.67 -1.72 1.85
N LEU A 46 -5.73 -0.75 0.94
CA LEU A 46 -4.58 0.05 0.52
C LEU A 46 -3.99 0.83 1.70
N ASP A 47 -4.82 1.48 2.52
CA ASP A 47 -4.34 2.26 3.67
C ASP A 47 -3.52 1.41 4.65
N VAL A 48 -3.94 0.16 4.89
CA VAL A 48 -3.20 -0.78 5.73
C VAL A 48 -1.90 -1.21 5.04
N ALA A 49 -1.97 -1.59 3.76
CA ALA A 49 -0.81 -2.08 3.02
C ALA A 49 0.25 -0.98 2.78
N SER A 50 -0.17 0.26 2.56
CA SER A 50 0.72 1.40 2.36
C SER A 50 1.40 1.81 3.64
N HIS A 51 0.70 1.75 4.78
CA HIS A 51 1.31 1.96 6.10
C HIS A 51 2.38 0.90 6.38
N ASP A 52 2.06 -0.36 6.14
CA ASP A 52 3.00 -1.47 6.28
C ASP A 52 4.22 -1.32 5.35
N CYS A 53 4.01 -0.88 4.11
CA CYS A 53 5.09 -0.59 3.16
C CYS A 53 5.97 0.58 3.62
N ALA A 54 5.34 1.68 4.08
CA ALA A 54 6.03 2.83 4.65
C ALA A 54 6.94 2.44 5.81
N ASN A 55 6.46 1.58 6.72
CA ASN A 55 7.25 1.10 7.85
C ASN A 55 8.49 0.34 7.40
N VAL A 56 8.36 -0.58 6.44
CA VAL A 56 9.49 -1.35 5.90
C VAL A 56 10.52 -0.43 5.21
N LEU A 57 10.05 0.57 4.45
CA LEU A 57 10.92 1.56 3.80
C LEU A 57 11.68 2.40 4.83
N LEU A 58 11.01 2.81 5.92
CA LEU A 58 11.64 3.53 7.03
C LEU A 58 12.65 2.67 7.78
N SER A 59 12.33 1.41 8.07
CA SER A 59 13.25 0.47 8.70
C SER A 59 14.52 0.26 7.86
N ARG A 60 14.37 0.17 6.54
CA ARG A 60 15.51 0.12 5.61
C ARG A 60 16.38 1.37 5.72
N ASP A 61 15.77 2.55 5.65
CA ASP A 61 16.53 3.79 5.71
C ASP A 61 17.28 3.91 7.04
N MET A 62 16.60 3.60 8.16
CA MET A 62 17.19 3.57 9.49
C MET A 62 18.35 2.57 9.58
N PHE A 63 18.20 1.37 9.03
CA PHE A 63 19.28 0.39 8.99
C PHE A 63 20.50 0.89 8.20
N ARG A 64 20.28 1.48 7.01
CA ARG A 64 21.35 2.04 6.18
C ARG A 64 22.04 3.25 6.82
N ASP A 65 21.27 4.13 7.43
CA ASP A 65 21.77 5.30 8.17
C ASP A 65 22.60 4.83 9.38
N LEU A 66 22.15 3.79 10.11
CA LEU A 66 22.88 3.19 11.22
C LEU A 66 24.23 2.62 10.78
N HIS A 67 24.25 1.83 9.71
CA HIS A 67 25.51 1.29 9.18
C HIS A 67 26.47 2.40 8.76
N ARG A 68 25.99 3.44 8.07
CA ARG A 68 26.82 4.60 7.71
C ARG A 68 27.38 5.34 8.92
N MET A 69 26.58 5.47 9.98
CA MET A 69 27.05 6.05 11.24
C MET A 69 28.15 5.17 11.86
N ILE A 70 27.98 3.85 11.93
CA ILE A 70 29.00 2.94 12.48
C ILE A 70 30.30 2.98 11.65
N GLU A 71 30.20 3.01 10.32
CA GLU A 71 31.35 3.12 9.40
C GLU A 71 32.17 4.40 9.64
N LYS A 72 31.52 5.51 10.00
CA LYS A 72 32.20 6.78 10.30
C LYS A 72 32.83 6.84 11.69
N ASN A 73 32.44 5.95 12.61
CA ASN A 73 32.87 5.99 14.00
C ASN A 73 33.65 4.72 14.38
N PRO A 74 34.99 4.68 14.24
CA PRO A 74 35.80 3.47 14.48
C PRO A 74 35.60 2.83 15.86
N LYS A 75 35.29 3.64 16.89
CA LYS A 75 34.99 3.14 18.25
C LYS A 75 33.73 2.28 18.33
N MET A 76 32.82 2.40 17.35
CA MET A 76 31.59 1.63 17.27
C MET A 76 31.76 0.35 16.43
N GLN A 77 32.87 0.18 15.71
CA GLN A 77 33.13 -0.97 14.83
C GLN A 77 33.64 -2.21 15.58
N GLN A 78 33.42 -2.25 16.89
CA GLN A 78 33.75 -3.42 17.70
C GLN A 78 32.79 -4.56 17.36
N ALA A 79 33.30 -5.79 17.26
CA ALA A 79 32.45 -6.96 17.16
C ALA A 79 31.73 -7.17 18.50
N ASP A 80 30.46 -6.81 18.55
CA ASP A 80 29.62 -6.96 19.73
C ASP A 80 28.21 -7.45 19.36
N TYR A 81 27.47 -7.85 20.38
CA TYR A 81 26.10 -8.36 20.24
C TYR A 81 25.13 -7.30 19.70
N PHE A 82 25.46 -6.00 19.81
CA PHE A 82 24.58 -4.94 19.34
C PHE A 82 24.44 -4.97 17.81
N HIS A 83 25.54 -5.17 17.08
CA HIS A 83 25.47 -5.25 15.61
C HIS A 83 24.67 -6.45 15.13
N GLU A 84 24.92 -7.63 15.71
CA GLU A 84 24.18 -8.86 15.39
C GLU A 84 22.68 -8.70 15.68
N TYR A 85 22.34 -8.15 16.85
CA TYR A 85 20.95 -7.87 17.23
C TYR A 85 20.26 -6.92 16.26
N MET A 86 20.95 -5.86 15.81
CA MET A 86 20.37 -4.88 14.88
C MET A 86 20.16 -5.47 13.47
N GLU A 87 21.10 -6.26 12.97
CA GLU A 87 20.97 -6.99 11.71
C GLU A 87 19.82 -8.00 11.76
N ASP A 88 19.79 -8.85 12.79
CA ASP A 88 18.76 -9.87 12.96
C ASP A 88 17.36 -9.25 13.11
N THR A 89 17.25 -8.17 13.89
CA THR A 89 15.97 -7.48 14.09
C THR A 89 15.46 -6.85 12.80
N TYR A 90 16.35 -6.18 12.04
CA TYR A 90 15.98 -5.60 10.75
C TYR A 90 15.51 -6.68 9.77
N VAL A 91 16.31 -7.75 9.61
CA VAL A 91 15.99 -8.84 8.69
C VAL A 91 14.69 -9.53 9.10
N ALA A 92 14.53 -9.90 10.37
CA ALA A 92 13.31 -10.54 10.87
C ALA A 92 12.07 -9.66 10.67
N HIS A 93 12.18 -8.36 10.96
CA HIS A 93 11.10 -7.40 10.73
C HIS A 93 10.67 -7.38 9.26
N VAL A 94 11.61 -7.16 8.33
CA VAL A 94 11.27 -7.09 6.89
C VAL A 94 10.72 -8.41 6.38
N LEU A 95 11.33 -9.54 6.74
CA LEU A 95 10.87 -10.85 6.30
C LEU A 95 9.44 -11.16 6.77
N MET A 96 9.09 -10.79 8.01
CA MET A 96 7.72 -10.94 8.52
C MET A 96 6.72 -10.06 7.78
N MET A 97 7.10 -8.83 7.45
CA MET A 97 6.25 -7.93 6.66
C MET A 97 6.05 -8.44 5.24
N VAL A 98 7.13 -8.84 4.54
CA VAL A 98 7.05 -9.41 3.19
C VAL A 98 6.15 -10.65 3.18
N ARG A 99 6.37 -11.59 4.11
CA ARG A 99 5.55 -12.79 4.27
C ARG A 99 4.08 -12.47 4.51
N LYS A 100 3.78 -11.48 5.36
CA LYS A 100 2.40 -11.02 5.62
C LYS A 100 1.71 -10.56 4.33
N HIS A 101 2.41 -9.82 3.48
CA HIS A 101 1.82 -9.24 2.26
C HIS A 101 1.75 -10.16 1.06
N LEU A 102 2.41 -11.33 1.10
CA LEU A 102 2.27 -12.39 0.10
C LEU A 102 1.00 -13.23 0.25
N LYS A 103 0.42 -13.28 1.45
CA LYS A 103 -0.77 -14.12 1.70
C LYS A 103 -1.93 -13.73 0.79
N ARG A 104 -2.64 -14.71 0.23
CA ARG A 104 -3.81 -14.46 -0.65
C ARG A 104 -5.13 -14.92 -0.02
N SER A 105 -5.15 -15.25 1.26
CA SER A 105 -6.38 -15.75 1.91
C SER A 105 -7.42 -14.64 2.03
N SER A 106 -8.70 -15.04 1.95
CA SER A 106 -9.87 -14.14 2.08
C SER A 106 -9.90 -13.35 3.39
N ASP A 107 -9.23 -13.87 4.42
CA ASP A 107 -9.27 -13.36 5.79
C ASP A 107 -8.06 -12.47 6.10
N SER A 108 -7.18 -12.25 5.12
CA SER A 108 -5.98 -11.42 5.27
C SER A 108 -6.09 -10.14 4.44
N ILE A 109 -5.79 -9.00 5.07
CA ILE A 109 -5.50 -7.77 4.33
C ILE A 109 -4.03 -7.83 3.95
N SER A 110 -3.77 -8.07 2.67
CA SER A 110 -2.43 -8.18 2.11
C SER A 110 -2.36 -7.46 0.78
N LEU A 111 -1.12 -7.18 0.34
CA LEU A 111 -0.93 -6.49 -0.93
C LEU A 111 -1.22 -7.44 -2.11
N ALA A 112 -0.85 -8.72 -2.00
CA ALA A 112 -1.15 -9.73 -3.02
C ALA A 112 -2.66 -9.96 -3.20
N ALA A 113 -3.43 -9.99 -2.10
CA ALA A 113 -4.88 -10.13 -2.15
C ALA A 113 -5.55 -8.88 -2.74
N LEU A 114 -5.11 -7.68 -2.35
CA LEU A 114 -5.59 -6.42 -2.92
C LEU A 114 -5.33 -6.36 -4.43
N ALA A 115 -4.09 -6.58 -4.85
CA ALA A 115 -3.68 -6.56 -6.25
C ALA A 115 -4.46 -7.58 -7.10
N SER A 116 -4.64 -8.79 -6.58
CA SER A 116 -5.41 -9.85 -7.25
C SER A 116 -6.89 -9.47 -7.42
N ASP A 117 -7.52 -8.95 -6.36
CA ASP A 117 -8.94 -8.55 -6.39
C ASP A 117 -9.16 -7.33 -7.29
N LEU A 118 -8.25 -6.34 -7.28
CA LEU A 118 -8.25 -5.20 -8.19
C LEU A 118 -8.15 -5.64 -9.65
N HIS A 119 -7.15 -6.44 -9.98
CA HIS A 119 -6.93 -6.91 -11.35
C HIS A 119 -8.11 -7.76 -11.87
N ALA A 120 -8.65 -8.66 -11.03
CA ALA A 120 -9.80 -9.48 -11.39
C ALA A 120 -11.10 -8.65 -11.60
N ASN A 121 -11.20 -7.48 -10.99
CA ASN A 121 -12.36 -6.60 -11.07
C ASN A 121 -12.02 -5.25 -11.71
N ARG A 122 -11.02 -5.21 -12.59
CA ARG A 122 -10.48 -3.98 -13.15
C ARG A 122 -11.51 -3.04 -13.78
N ALA A 123 -12.58 -3.57 -14.35
CA ALA A 123 -13.68 -2.78 -14.93
C ALA A 123 -14.44 -1.92 -13.90
N VAL A 124 -14.23 -2.16 -12.61
CA VAL A 124 -14.81 -1.42 -11.48
C VAL A 124 -13.81 -0.42 -10.89
N ALA A 125 -12.52 -0.55 -11.23
CA ALA A 125 -11.49 0.35 -10.73
C ALA A 125 -11.68 1.77 -11.31
N PRO A 126 -11.40 2.82 -10.52
CA PRO A 126 -11.43 4.21 -11.00
C PRO A 126 -10.57 4.46 -12.24
N ASP A 127 -9.39 3.85 -12.32
CA ASP A 127 -8.51 3.97 -13.48
C ASP A 127 -8.08 2.59 -13.99
N THR A 128 -8.58 2.23 -15.18
CA THR A 128 -8.33 0.93 -15.80
C THR A 128 -6.93 0.79 -16.37
N ASN A 129 -6.26 1.89 -16.75
CA ASN A 129 -4.93 1.80 -17.38
C ASN A 129 -3.89 1.23 -16.41
N PHE A 130 -3.98 1.59 -15.13
CA PHE A 130 -3.07 1.10 -14.11
C PHE A 130 -3.34 -0.36 -13.71
N THR A 131 -4.53 -0.89 -13.97
CA THR A 131 -4.89 -2.26 -13.56
C THR A 131 -4.22 -3.36 -14.37
N ASP A 132 -3.77 -3.06 -15.58
CA ASP A 132 -3.08 -4.03 -16.44
C ASP A 132 -1.64 -4.26 -15.95
N GLU A 133 -0.97 -3.22 -15.48
CA GLU A 133 0.38 -3.33 -14.90
C GLU A 133 0.39 -3.98 -13.50
N ILE A 134 -0.73 -3.96 -12.76
CA ILE A 134 -0.83 -4.60 -11.44
C ILE A 134 -0.37 -6.06 -11.49
N ARG A 135 -0.74 -6.80 -12.54
CA ARG A 135 -0.34 -8.21 -12.66
C ARG A 135 1.18 -8.36 -12.73
N ILE A 136 1.84 -7.54 -13.54
CA ILE A 136 3.28 -7.58 -13.72
C ILE A 136 3.99 -7.27 -12.40
N LYS A 137 3.54 -6.22 -11.70
CA LYS A 137 4.11 -5.84 -10.39
C LYS A 137 3.85 -6.91 -9.33
N LEU A 138 2.69 -7.55 -9.35
CA LEU A 138 2.36 -8.65 -8.44
C LEU A 138 3.30 -9.83 -8.67
N ASP A 139 3.48 -10.26 -9.91
CA ASP A 139 4.36 -11.36 -10.25
C ASP A 139 5.82 -11.04 -9.86
N GLN A 140 6.27 -9.79 -10.06
CA GLN A 140 7.59 -9.33 -9.61
C GLN A 140 7.73 -9.38 -8.10
N PHE A 141 6.73 -8.90 -7.35
CA PHE A 141 6.75 -8.98 -5.89
C PHE A 141 6.84 -10.42 -5.41
N GLU A 142 6.02 -11.32 -5.95
CA GLU A 142 6.03 -12.74 -5.57
C GLU A 142 7.35 -13.43 -5.90
N GLN A 143 7.94 -13.16 -7.07
CA GLN A 143 9.22 -13.73 -7.45
C GLN A 143 10.35 -13.32 -6.49
N ASN A 144 10.42 -12.05 -6.12
CA ASN A 144 11.45 -11.55 -5.20
C ASN A 144 11.20 -12.00 -3.75
N ALA A 145 9.95 -12.18 -3.36
CA ALA A 145 9.58 -12.46 -1.98
C ALA A 145 9.47 -13.96 -1.65
N LYS A 146 9.30 -14.86 -2.63
CA LYS A 146 9.06 -16.30 -2.37
C LYS A 146 10.18 -16.99 -1.60
N LYS A 147 11.45 -16.66 -1.91
CA LYS A 147 12.61 -17.20 -1.18
C LYS A 147 12.65 -16.66 0.25
N LEU A 148 12.28 -15.39 0.43
CA LEU A 148 12.21 -14.73 1.73
C LEU A 148 11.12 -15.36 2.60
N GLU A 149 9.92 -15.59 2.06
CA GLU A 149 8.83 -16.28 2.75
C GLU A 149 9.25 -17.67 3.23
N SER A 150 9.85 -18.47 2.34
CA SER A 150 10.29 -19.82 2.67
C SER A 150 11.33 -19.85 3.79
N PHE A 151 12.26 -18.89 3.80
CA PHE A 151 13.24 -18.74 4.86
C PHE A 151 12.56 -18.29 6.16
N ALA A 152 11.69 -17.28 6.08
CA ALA A 152 10.99 -16.71 7.23
C ALA A 152 10.10 -17.75 7.92
N ASP A 153 9.37 -18.57 7.17
CA ASP A 153 8.57 -19.67 7.72
C ASP A 153 9.42 -20.69 8.49
N ARG A 154 10.58 -21.06 7.96
CA ARG A 154 11.40 -22.14 8.53
C ARG A 154 12.28 -21.67 9.67
N VAL A 155 12.97 -20.56 9.48
CA VAL A 155 14.04 -20.11 10.38
C VAL A 155 13.50 -19.16 11.43
N ILE A 156 12.67 -18.19 11.02
CA ILE A 156 12.16 -17.14 11.91
C ILE A 156 10.92 -17.63 12.67
N ALA A 157 9.95 -18.24 11.98
CA ALA A 157 8.65 -18.56 12.57
C ALA A 157 8.59 -19.93 13.26
N HIS A 158 9.20 -20.97 12.68
CA HIS A 158 8.99 -22.36 13.14
C HIS A 158 10.25 -23.09 13.64
N SER A 159 11.41 -22.43 13.68
CA SER A 159 12.72 -23.01 14.06
C SER A 159 12.89 -24.45 13.57
N ASP A 160 12.70 -24.65 12.27
CA ASP A 160 12.75 -25.96 11.62
C ASP A 160 14.13 -26.62 11.83
N LYS A 161 14.14 -27.91 12.14
CA LYS A 161 15.38 -28.69 12.34
C LYS A 161 16.18 -28.87 11.04
N ARG A 162 15.55 -28.67 9.88
CA ARG A 162 16.18 -28.79 8.57
C ARG A 162 16.89 -27.49 8.23
N LYS A 163 18.15 -27.58 7.77
CA LYS A 163 18.85 -26.41 7.25
C LYS A 163 18.07 -25.80 6.07
N PRO A 164 17.92 -24.47 6.01
CA PRO A 164 17.29 -23.82 4.87
C PRO A 164 18.12 -24.11 3.61
N SER A 165 17.45 -24.37 2.49
CA SER A 165 18.11 -24.59 1.19
C SER A 165 18.70 -23.32 0.60
N TYR A 166 18.38 -22.16 1.19
CA TYR A 166 18.78 -20.85 0.76
C TYR A 166 18.79 -19.90 1.96
N THR A 167 19.85 -19.11 2.12
CA THR A 167 19.89 -18.00 3.08
C THR A 167 19.77 -16.69 2.29
N PRO A 168 18.74 -15.87 2.54
CA PRO A 168 18.60 -14.56 1.92
C PRO A 168 19.82 -13.65 2.13
N THR A 169 20.13 -12.87 1.10
CA THR A 169 21.11 -11.78 1.16
C THR A 169 20.40 -10.45 1.41
N PHE A 170 21.15 -9.42 1.81
CA PHE A 170 20.61 -8.06 1.90
C PHE A 170 20.03 -7.58 0.56
N ASP A 171 20.64 -7.94 -0.57
CA ASP A 171 20.13 -7.60 -1.90
C ASP A 171 18.76 -8.26 -2.20
N ASP A 172 18.53 -9.49 -1.75
CA ASP A 172 17.21 -10.12 -1.87
C ASP A 172 16.15 -9.38 -1.07
N VAL A 173 16.50 -8.98 0.15
CA VAL A 173 15.62 -8.20 1.03
C VAL A 173 15.28 -6.87 0.36
N GLU A 174 16.27 -6.14 -0.14
CA GLU A 174 16.10 -4.87 -0.83
C GLU A 174 15.21 -4.97 -2.08
N LYS A 175 15.44 -5.97 -2.93
CA LYS A 175 14.60 -6.22 -4.11
C LYS A 175 13.15 -6.51 -3.75
N ALA A 176 12.92 -7.23 -2.65
CA ALA A 176 11.56 -7.50 -2.18
C ALA A 176 10.88 -6.23 -1.64
N ILE A 177 11.60 -5.37 -0.91
CA ILE A 177 11.09 -4.07 -0.44
C ILE A 177 10.70 -3.19 -1.63
N ASP A 178 11.58 -3.06 -2.62
CA ASP A 178 11.32 -2.24 -3.81
C ASP A 178 10.15 -2.77 -4.64
N ALA A 179 10.02 -4.10 -4.74
CA ALA A 179 8.89 -4.71 -5.45
C ALA A 179 7.57 -4.51 -4.68
N MET A 180 7.60 -4.57 -3.35
CA MET A 180 6.46 -4.28 -2.49
C MET A 180 5.99 -2.81 -2.65
N ASP A 181 6.93 -1.86 -2.63
CA ASP A 181 6.64 -0.43 -2.82
C ASP A 181 6.00 -0.16 -4.19
N LYS A 182 6.62 -0.67 -5.27
CA LYS A 182 6.11 -0.52 -6.64
C LYS A 182 4.71 -1.11 -6.81
N LEU A 183 4.43 -2.27 -6.21
CA LEU A 183 3.11 -2.88 -6.26
C LEU A 183 2.08 -2.05 -5.48
N CYS A 184 2.46 -1.49 -4.33
CA CYS A 184 1.58 -0.65 -3.52
C CYS A 184 1.22 0.66 -4.23
N VAL A 185 2.22 1.34 -4.81
CA VAL A 185 2.02 2.53 -5.66
C VAL A 185 1.11 2.20 -6.84
N GLN A 186 1.31 1.05 -7.51
CA GLN A 186 0.44 0.65 -8.62
C GLN A 186 -1.02 0.46 -8.19
N CYS A 187 -1.26 -0.17 -7.03
CA CYS A 187 -2.59 -0.34 -6.48
C CYS A 187 -3.23 1.02 -6.11
N SER A 188 -2.43 1.96 -5.62
CA SER A 188 -2.87 3.33 -5.36
C SER A 188 -3.33 4.05 -6.62
N SER A 189 -2.51 4.01 -7.67
CA SER A 189 -2.84 4.68 -8.95
C SER A 189 -4.13 4.13 -9.55
N ALA A 190 -4.33 2.81 -9.50
CA ALA A 190 -5.58 2.18 -9.96
C ALA A 190 -6.82 2.63 -9.17
N LEU A 191 -6.64 3.07 -7.92
CA LEU A 191 -7.71 3.57 -7.04
C LEU A 191 -7.87 5.10 -7.09
N ALA A 192 -7.12 5.78 -7.96
CA ALA A 192 -7.03 7.24 -8.03
C ALA A 192 -6.76 7.86 -6.64
N VAL A 193 -5.91 7.21 -5.85
CA VAL A 193 -5.40 7.73 -4.59
C VAL A 193 -4.04 8.35 -4.85
N ASP A 194 -3.83 9.55 -4.34
CA ASP A 194 -2.61 10.34 -4.56
C ASP A 194 -1.51 9.89 -3.61
N TYR A 195 -0.96 8.70 -3.86
CA TYR A 195 0.36 8.37 -3.35
C TYR A 195 1.40 8.83 -4.38
N ASN A 196 2.46 9.46 -3.89
CA ASN A 196 3.67 9.78 -4.66
C ASN A 196 4.25 8.52 -5.34
N ALA A 197 5.34 8.66 -6.09
CA ALA A 197 6.07 7.56 -6.71
C ALA A 197 6.61 6.46 -5.72
N THR A 198 6.33 6.58 -4.41
CA THR A 198 6.72 5.67 -3.34
C THR A 198 5.78 5.82 -2.13
N CYS A 199 5.61 4.75 -1.34
CA CYS A 199 4.97 4.77 -0.02
C CYS A 199 5.85 5.38 1.08
N LYS A 200 7.11 5.73 0.78
CA LYS A 200 8.01 6.34 1.76
C LYS A 200 7.46 7.68 2.26
N PRO A 201 7.29 7.87 3.57
CA PRO A 201 6.83 9.13 4.12
C PRO A 201 7.98 10.15 4.18
N THR A 202 7.62 11.43 4.21
CA THR A 202 8.56 12.50 4.55
C THR A 202 8.79 12.49 6.06
N VAL A 203 10.02 12.19 6.48
CA VAL A 203 10.41 12.18 7.90
C VAL A 203 10.63 13.63 8.37
N GLN A 204 9.81 14.10 9.32
CA GLN A 204 9.90 15.47 9.85
C GLN A 204 11.02 15.63 10.89
N TYR A 205 11.24 14.62 11.73
CA TYR A 205 12.31 14.58 12.73
C TYR A 205 13.14 13.34 12.51
N GLY A 206 14.37 13.51 12.01
CA GLY A 206 15.27 12.41 11.71
C GLY A 206 15.74 11.73 13.01
N TRP A 207 15.58 10.41 13.09
CA TRP A 207 16.01 9.61 14.25
C TRP A 207 17.51 9.77 14.57
N LEU A 208 18.33 10.17 13.59
CA LEU A 208 19.74 10.49 13.75
C LEU A 208 20.02 11.71 14.65
N MET A 209 19.02 12.56 14.93
CA MET A 209 19.22 13.76 15.76
C MET A 209 19.74 13.44 17.15
N ILE A 210 19.30 12.34 17.76
CA ILE A 210 19.76 11.92 19.10
C ILE A 210 21.27 11.65 19.11
N PHE A 211 21.82 11.12 18.02
CA PHE A 211 23.24 10.81 17.90
C PHE A 211 24.06 12.08 17.63
N ARG A 212 23.53 12.99 16.80
CA ARG A 212 24.16 14.29 16.54
C ARG A 212 24.27 15.13 17.80
N GLU A 213 23.24 15.13 18.64
CA GLU A 213 23.28 15.82 19.95
C GLU A 213 24.33 15.25 20.90
N MET A 214 24.68 13.97 20.74
CA MET A 214 25.77 13.32 21.48
C MET A 214 27.16 13.52 20.85
N GLY A 215 27.26 14.28 19.75
CA GLY A 215 28.51 14.52 19.03
C GLY A 215 28.99 13.33 18.18
N ILE A 216 28.09 12.41 17.84
CA ILE A 216 28.38 11.25 16.97
C ILE A 216 28.21 11.67 15.51
N GLU A 217 29.18 11.29 14.67
CA GLU A 217 29.13 11.58 13.23
C GLU A 217 28.12 10.66 12.52
N THR A 218 27.14 11.23 11.81
CA THR A 218 26.06 10.48 11.12
C THR A 218 26.13 10.67 9.61
#